data_AF-A0A9E3AM02-F1
#
_entry.id   AF-A0A9E3AM02-F1
#
_cell.length_a   1.000
_cell.length_b   1.000
_cell.length_c   1.000
_cell.angle_alpha   90.00
_cell.angle_beta   90.00
_cell.angle_gamma   90.00
#
_symmetry.space_group_name_H-M   'P 1'
#
loop_
_entity.id
_entity.type
_entity.pdbx_description
1 polymer ?
#
loop_
_entity_poly.entity_id
_entity_poly.type
_entity_poly.pdbx_seq_one_letter_code
_entity_poly.pdbx_strand_id
1 'polypeptide(L)'
;MAAKPKGAASVAASDRPPALEANEETLRALGRFGEVQCPPEEAAQALGSDLADLKRLFRQSKLALRTYRTARARGIVALREAQFKLAATSVPMAMMLAKTYLGHDERRESDESVPTDHIGAAQRVRAKLAAIAAQDAPPAGVKGDGDAG
;
A
#
# COMPACT_ATOMS: atom_id res chain seq x y z
N MET A 1 58.76 6.86 -58.94
CA MET A 1 58.11 5.96 -57.97
C MET A 1 57.34 6.80 -56.96
N ALA A 2 56.03 6.98 -57.17
CA ALA A 2 55.19 7.75 -56.26
C ALA A 2 54.52 6.80 -55.26
N ALA A 3 54.88 6.93 -53.98
CA ALA A 3 54.27 6.18 -52.89
C ALA A 3 52.86 6.73 -52.62
N LYS A 4 51.83 5.89 -52.78
CA LYS A 4 50.46 6.21 -52.36
C LYS A 4 50.40 6.22 -50.82
N PRO A 5 49.80 7.24 -50.19
CA PRO A 5 49.57 7.19 -48.75
C PRO A 5 48.52 6.14 -48.41
N LYS A 6 48.89 5.32 -47.43
CA LYS A 6 48.16 4.22 -46.81
C LYS A 6 46.86 4.78 -46.24
N GLY A 7 45.72 4.22 -46.68
CA GLY A 7 44.39 4.61 -46.21
C GLY A 7 44.32 4.62 -44.69
N ALA A 8 43.87 5.75 -44.14
CA ALA A 8 43.51 5.86 -42.73
C ALA A 8 42.36 4.89 -42.48
N ALA A 9 42.61 3.87 -41.66
CA ALA A 9 41.56 3.03 -41.11
C ALA A 9 40.63 3.94 -40.28
N SER A 10 39.41 4.14 -40.76
CA SER A 10 38.37 4.78 -39.96
C SER A 10 38.10 3.88 -38.77
N VAL A 11 38.41 4.40 -37.58
CA VAL A 11 37.96 3.80 -36.32
C VAL A 11 36.43 3.89 -36.35
N ALA A 12 35.77 2.76 -36.59
CA ALA A 12 34.34 2.65 -36.46
C ALA A 12 33.99 3.06 -35.02
N ALA A 13 33.40 4.24 -34.86
CA ALA A 13 32.76 4.65 -33.62
C ALA A 13 31.68 3.60 -33.36
N SER A 14 31.93 2.69 -32.42
CA SER A 14 30.91 1.73 -32.04
C SER A 14 29.75 2.52 -31.44
N ASP A 15 28.54 2.35 -31.96
CA ASP A 15 27.27 2.81 -31.36
C ASP A 15 27.00 2.22 -29.96
N ARG A 16 28.00 1.56 -29.36
CA ARG A 16 27.91 1.05 -28.01
C ARG A 16 28.06 2.21 -27.04
N PRO A 17 27.07 2.46 -26.16
CA PRO A 17 27.21 3.48 -25.13
C PRO A 17 28.48 3.24 -24.30
N PRO A 18 29.14 4.32 -23.84
CA PRO A 18 30.35 4.21 -23.05
C PRO A 18 30.11 3.35 -21.81
N ALA A 19 31.12 2.56 -21.42
CA ALA A 19 31.02 1.71 -20.25
C ALA A 19 30.82 2.58 -18.99
N LEU A 20 29.82 2.23 -18.18
CA LEU A 20 29.58 2.86 -16.89
C LEU A 20 30.78 2.71 -15.95
N GLU A 21 31.26 3.83 -15.41
CA GLU A 21 32.37 3.88 -14.46
C GLU A 21 31.92 4.36 -13.08
N ALA A 22 32.60 3.91 -12.03
CA ALA A 22 32.32 4.32 -10.65
C ALA A 22 32.94 5.69 -10.32
N ASN A 23 32.75 6.68 -11.18
CA ASN A 23 33.20 8.04 -10.96
C ASN A 23 32.27 8.77 -9.97
N GLU A 24 32.72 9.93 -9.48
CA GLU A 24 32.00 10.66 -8.44
C GLU A 24 30.61 11.13 -8.89
N GLU A 25 30.47 11.49 -10.16
CA GLU A 25 29.19 11.90 -10.75
C GLU A 25 28.18 10.75 -10.79
N THR A 26 28.60 9.57 -11.24
CA THR A 26 27.77 8.36 -11.27
C THR A 26 27.36 7.96 -9.85
N LEU A 27 28.27 8.04 -8.87
CA LEU A 27 27.95 7.75 -7.48
C LEU A 27 26.94 8.75 -6.91
N ARG A 28 27.06 10.05 -7.22
CA ARG A 28 26.08 11.07 -6.83
C ARG A 28 24.71 10.79 -7.46
N ALA A 29 24.67 10.47 -8.76
CA ALA A 29 23.45 10.14 -9.47
C ALA A 29 22.77 8.90 -8.87
N LEU A 30 23.52 7.81 -8.62
CA LEU A 30 23.03 6.61 -7.95
C LEU A 30 22.48 6.89 -6.54
N GLY A 31 23.11 7.80 -5.80
CA GLY A 31 22.59 8.27 -4.52
C GLY A 31 21.20 8.90 -4.68
N ARG A 32 21.05 9.85 -5.60
CA ARG A 32 19.75 10.51 -5.86
C ARG A 32 18.69 9.52 -6.34
N PHE A 33 19.04 8.62 -7.27
CA PHE A 33 18.12 7.59 -7.76
C PHE A 33 17.67 6.64 -6.65
N GLY A 34 18.57 6.26 -5.74
CA GLY A 34 18.21 5.47 -4.58
C GLY A 34 17.20 6.19 -3.69
N GLU A 35 17.45 7.46 -3.35
CA GLU A 35 16.58 8.25 -2.46
C GLU A 35 15.15 8.36 -3.00
N VAL A 36 14.97 8.56 -4.31
CA VAL A 36 13.65 8.65 -4.94
C VAL A 36 13.00 7.29 -5.26
N GLN A 37 13.59 6.18 -4.80
CA GLN A 37 13.13 4.81 -5.08
C GLN A 37 13.10 4.45 -6.57
N CYS A 38 13.94 5.09 -7.39
CA CYS A 38 14.02 4.80 -8.82
C CYS A 38 14.50 3.35 -9.03
N PRO A 39 13.79 2.51 -9.81
CA PRO A 39 14.19 1.14 -10.07
C PRO A 39 15.49 1.06 -10.89
N PRO A 40 16.26 -0.04 -10.79
CA PRO A 40 17.54 -0.18 -11.49
C PRO A 40 17.46 -0.01 -13.01
N GLU A 41 16.35 -0.40 -13.61
CA GLU A 41 16.08 -0.27 -15.04
C GLU A 41 16.04 1.19 -15.47
N GLU A 42 15.26 2.01 -14.77
CA GLU A 42 15.16 3.45 -15.02
C GLU A 42 16.46 4.17 -14.67
N ALA A 43 17.13 3.77 -13.58
CA ALA A 43 18.41 4.34 -13.18
C ALA A 43 19.49 4.09 -14.26
N ALA A 44 19.50 2.91 -14.88
CA ALA A 44 20.41 2.61 -15.98
C ALA A 44 20.13 3.49 -17.21
N GLN A 45 18.87 3.61 -17.61
CA GLN A 45 18.46 4.47 -18.72
C GLN A 45 18.78 5.94 -18.46
N ALA A 46 18.56 6.43 -17.24
CA ALA A 46 18.89 7.79 -16.83
C ALA A 46 20.41 8.08 -16.87
N LEU A 47 21.23 7.04 -16.72
CA LEU A 47 22.68 7.11 -16.90
C LEU A 47 23.13 6.87 -18.36
N GLY A 48 22.19 6.74 -19.31
CA GLY A 48 22.48 6.50 -20.72
C GLY A 48 23.03 5.10 -21.01
N SER A 49 22.68 4.11 -20.19
CA SER A 49 23.20 2.74 -20.30
C SER A 49 22.08 1.70 -20.16
N ASP A 50 22.43 0.44 -20.35
CA ASP A 50 21.51 -0.67 -20.14
C ASP A 50 21.61 -1.25 -18.71
N LEU A 51 20.61 -2.05 -18.34
CA LEU A 51 20.58 -2.70 -17.03
C LEU A 51 21.77 -3.65 -16.83
N ALA A 52 22.29 -4.27 -17.90
CA ALA A 52 23.38 -5.22 -17.81
C ALA A 52 24.69 -4.53 -17.38
N ASP A 53 24.92 -3.32 -17.87
CA ASP A 53 26.05 -2.47 -17.58
C ASP A 53 25.97 -1.86 -16.19
N LEU A 54 24.78 -1.45 -15.74
CA LEU A 54 24.58 -1.06 -14.35
C LEU A 54 24.83 -2.24 -13.39
N LYS A 55 24.34 -3.44 -13.72
CA LYS A 55 24.63 -4.67 -12.95
C LYS A 55 26.11 -5.04 -13.00
N ARG A 56 26.81 -4.76 -14.11
CA ARG A 56 28.27 -4.92 -14.21
C ARG A 56 28.99 -3.94 -13.29
N LEU A 57 28.61 -2.67 -13.29
CA LEU A 57 29.13 -1.64 -12.39
C LEU A 57 28.97 -2.05 -10.92
N PHE A 58 27.79 -2.55 -10.52
CA PHE A 58 27.57 -3.01 -9.15
C PHE A 58 28.40 -4.23 -8.75
N ARG A 59 28.74 -5.10 -9.70
CA ARG A 59 29.65 -6.24 -9.46
C ARG A 59 31.11 -5.79 -9.32
N GLN A 60 31.51 -4.80 -10.13
CA GLN A 60 32.88 -4.27 -10.14
C GLN A 60 33.16 -3.30 -9.00
N SER A 61 32.17 -2.49 -8.60
CA SER A 61 32.28 -1.48 -7.56
C SER A 61 31.27 -1.72 -6.44
N LYS A 62 31.75 -2.29 -5.33
CA LYS A 62 30.96 -2.43 -4.10
C LYS A 62 30.51 -1.06 -3.57
N LEU A 63 31.28 -0.01 -3.82
CA LEU A 63 30.92 1.35 -3.42
C LEU A 63 29.65 1.82 -4.16
N ALA A 64 29.57 1.66 -5.48
CA ALA A 64 28.38 2.02 -6.26
C ALA A 64 27.13 1.29 -5.77
N LEU A 65 27.24 -0.03 -5.55
CA LEU A 65 26.14 -0.83 -5.03
C LEU A 65 25.71 -0.37 -3.63
N ARG A 66 26.68 -0.09 -2.74
CA ARG A 66 26.41 0.37 -1.38
C ARG A 66 25.74 1.74 -1.41
N THR A 67 26.26 2.69 -2.20
CA THR A 67 25.68 4.03 -2.33
C THR A 67 24.22 3.96 -2.76
N TYR A 68 23.91 3.21 -3.82
CA TYR A 68 22.55 3.04 -4.30
C TYR A 68 21.62 2.38 -3.25
N ARG A 69 22.06 1.28 -2.61
CA ARG A 69 21.26 0.58 -1.59
C ARG A 69 21.04 1.40 -0.32
N THR A 70 22.07 2.07 0.19
CA THR A 70 21.98 2.91 1.38
C THR A 70 21.07 4.11 1.12
N ALA A 71 21.21 4.75 -0.05
CA ALA A 71 20.31 5.82 -0.47
C ALA A 71 18.85 5.34 -0.55
N ARG A 72 18.61 4.14 -1.08
CA ARG A 72 17.27 3.55 -1.12
C ARG A 72 16.68 3.31 0.26
N ALA A 73 17.47 2.81 1.21
CA ALA A 73 17.02 2.67 2.59
C ALA A 73 16.66 4.03 3.22
N ARG A 74 17.48 5.07 3.00
CA ARG A 74 17.20 6.44 3.45
C ARG A 74 15.91 6.98 2.83
N GLY A 75 15.72 6.78 1.53
CA GLY A 75 14.51 7.18 0.82
C GLY A 75 13.24 6.56 1.38
N ILE A 76 13.28 5.28 1.77
CA ILE A 76 12.13 4.60 2.41
C ILE A 76 11.80 5.25 3.75
N VAL A 77 12.81 5.56 4.57
CA VAL A 77 12.60 6.22 5.86
C VAL A 77 12.00 7.61 5.65
N ALA A 78 12.58 8.41 4.76
CA ALA A 78 12.08 9.75 4.43
C ALA A 78 10.64 9.72 3.89
N LEU A 79 10.31 8.74 3.04
CA LEU A 79 8.96 8.54 2.53
C LEU A 79 7.97 8.21 3.67
N ARG A 80 8.36 7.33 4.60
CA ARG A 80 7.52 6.99 5.76
C ARG A 80 7.31 8.21 6.66
N GLU A 81 8.35 8.98 6.94
CA GLU A 81 8.22 10.24 7.69
C GLU A 81 7.27 11.22 7.01
N ALA A 82 7.35 11.34 5.68
CA ALA A 82 6.43 12.18 4.90
C ALA A 82 4.99 11.65 4.97
N GLN A 83 4.79 10.33 4.89
CA GLN A 83 3.47 9.71 5.07
C GLN A 83 2.88 9.98 6.45
N PHE A 84 3.69 9.87 7.53
CA PHE A 84 3.25 10.19 8.89
C PHE A 84 2.90 11.66 9.06
N LYS A 85 3.69 12.57 8.48
CA LYS A 85 3.38 14.01 8.48
C LYS A 85 2.08 14.29 7.73
N LEU A 86 1.87 13.65 6.58
CA LEU A 86 0.66 13.81 5.78
C LEU A 86 -0.59 13.23 6.48
N ALA A 87 -0.43 12.16 7.24
CA ALA A 87 -1.52 11.57 8.02
C ALA A 87 -2.08 12.51 9.10
N ALA A 88 -1.29 13.50 9.57
CA ALA A 88 -1.80 14.50 10.51
C ALA A 88 -2.88 15.40 9.91
N THR A 89 -2.93 15.53 8.58
CA THR A 89 -3.88 16.40 7.87
C THR A 89 -4.78 15.66 6.88
N SER A 90 -4.48 14.39 6.56
CA SER A 90 -5.21 13.56 5.61
C SER A 90 -5.78 12.31 6.28
N VAL A 91 -7.11 12.29 6.46
CA VAL A 91 -7.83 11.14 7.03
C VAL A 91 -7.58 9.84 6.24
N PRO A 92 -7.63 9.82 4.89
CA PRO A 92 -7.32 8.60 4.14
C PRO A 92 -5.91 8.06 4.40
N MET A 93 -4.92 8.96 4.51
CA MET A 93 -3.54 8.56 4.81
C MET A 93 -3.41 8.01 6.24
N ALA A 94 -4.07 8.64 7.21
CA ALA A 94 -4.14 8.13 8.58
C ALA A 94 -4.80 6.75 8.66
N MET A 95 -5.91 6.53 7.95
CA MET A 95 -6.59 5.23 7.88
C MET A 95 -5.71 4.17 7.23
N MET A 96 -5.01 4.51 6.14
CA MET A 96 -4.10 3.59 5.46
C MET A 96 -2.92 3.19 6.38
N LEU A 97 -2.31 4.14 7.07
CA LEU A 97 -1.25 3.84 8.04
C LEU A 97 -1.78 3.05 9.24
N ALA A 98 -2.97 3.39 9.74
CA ALA A 98 -3.64 2.63 10.81
C ALA A 98 -3.88 1.17 10.39
N LYS A 99 -4.40 0.94 9.17
CA LYS A 99 -4.56 -0.41 8.60
C LYS A 99 -3.23 -1.15 8.53
N THR A 100 -2.18 -0.48 8.05
CA THR A 100 -0.86 -1.08 7.82
C THR A 100 -0.11 -1.41 9.11
N TYR A 101 -0.18 -0.56 10.14
CA TYR A 101 0.64 -0.67 11.35
C TYR A 101 -0.12 -1.14 12.61
N LEU A 102 -1.43 -0.93 12.68
CA LEU A 102 -2.26 -1.35 13.83
C LEU A 102 -2.97 -2.69 13.60
N GLY A 103 -2.77 -3.32 12.43
CA GLY A 103 -3.33 -4.65 12.15
C GLY A 103 -4.85 -4.66 12.11
N HIS A 104 -5.49 -3.55 11.71
CA HIS A 104 -6.90 -3.54 11.38
C HIS A 104 -7.12 -4.30 10.06
N ASP A 105 -7.05 -5.62 10.12
CA ASP A 105 -7.60 -6.45 9.06
C ASP A 105 -9.09 -6.11 8.97
N GLU A 106 -9.52 -5.74 7.76
CA GLU A 106 -10.93 -5.69 7.43
C GLU A 106 -11.49 -7.07 7.77
N ARG A 107 -12.23 -7.16 8.87
CA ARG A 107 -13.20 -8.23 9.02
C ARG A 107 -14.13 -8.07 7.83
N ARG A 108 -13.89 -8.85 6.78
CA ARG A 108 -14.89 -9.14 5.78
C ARG A 108 -15.98 -9.85 6.55
N GLU A 109 -16.98 -9.09 6.98
CA GLU A 109 -18.25 -9.64 7.38
C GLU A 109 -18.72 -10.41 6.16
N SER A 110 -18.51 -11.73 6.23
CA SER A 110 -18.95 -12.62 5.18
C SER A 110 -20.46 -12.49 5.23
N ASP A 111 -21.06 -12.13 4.10
CA ASP A 111 -22.49 -12.00 3.91
C ASP A 111 -23.10 -13.42 3.98
N GLU A 112 -23.01 -14.04 5.16
CA GLU A 112 -23.73 -15.23 5.51
C GLU A 112 -25.16 -14.76 5.69
N SER A 113 -25.89 -14.76 4.56
CA SER A 113 -27.33 -14.62 4.54
C SER A 113 -27.94 -15.75 5.37
N VAL A 114 -27.94 -15.56 6.69
CA VAL A 114 -28.74 -16.34 7.62
C VAL A 114 -30.18 -16.23 7.08
N PRO A 115 -30.86 -17.35 6.76
CA PRO A 115 -32.25 -17.28 6.35
C PRO A 115 -33.01 -16.67 7.51
N THR A 116 -33.42 -15.41 7.35
CA THR A 116 -34.20 -14.72 8.37
C THR A 116 -35.54 -15.45 8.46
N ASP A 117 -35.69 -16.31 9.47
CA ASP A 117 -36.94 -17.00 9.77
C ASP A 117 -37.95 -15.98 10.31
N HIS A 118 -38.51 -15.19 9.39
CA HIS A 118 -39.51 -14.17 9.65
C HIS A 118 -40.79 -14.81 10.24
N ILE A 119 -41.05 -16.07 9.92
CA ILE A 119 -42.21 -16.82 10.41
C ILE A 119 -42.02 -17.14 11.90
N GLY A 120 -40.88 -17.71 12.29
CA GLY A 120 -40.56 -17.97 13.69
C GLY A 120 -40.40 -16.69 14.50
N ALA A 121 -39.87 -15.61 13.92
CA ALA A 121 -39.78 -14.31 14.58
C ALA A 121 -41.17 -13.73 14.90
N ALA A 122 -42.10 -13.78 13.94
CA ALA A 122 -43.47 -13.32 14.13
C ALA A 122 -44.22 -14.15 15.19
N GLN A 123 -44.01 -15.46 15.22
CA GLN A 123 -44.60 -16.35 16.23
C GLN A 123 -44.10 -16.02 17.65
N ARG A 124 -42.79 -15.76 17.82
CA ARG A 124 -42.20 -15.36 19.11
C ARG A 124 -42.75 -14.02 19.60
N VAL A 125 -42.93 -13.05 18.71
CA VAL A 125 -43.53 -11.76 19.05
C VAL A 125 -44.99 -11.91 19.45
N ARG A 126 -45.79 -12.69 18.71
CA ARG A 126 -47.19 -12.97 19.06
C ARG A 126 -47.33 -13.67 20.40
N ALA A 127 -46.49 -14.68 20.67
CA ALA A 127 -46.49 -15.38 21.95
C ALA A 127 -46.16 -14.45 23.13
N LYS A 128 -45.18 -13.54 22.96
CA LYS A 128 -44.86 -12.53 23.97
C LYS A 128 -46.00 -11.54 24.19
N LEU A 129 -46.63 -11.05 23.13
CA LEU A 129 -47.75 -10.12 23.23
C LEU A 129 -48.96 -10.77 23.91
N ALA A 130 -49.26 -12.04 23.62
CA ALA A 130 -50.32 -12.78 24.29
C ALA A 130 -50.04 -12.98 25.79
N ALA A 131 -48.78 -13.23 26.16
CA ALA A 131 -48.38 -13.36 27.57
C ALA A 131 -48.52 -12.04 28.34
N ILE A 132 -48.18 -10.90 27.72
CA ILE A 132 -48.35 -9.57 28.31
C ILE A 132 -49.85 -9.26 28.49
N ALA A 133 -50.67 -9.51 27.46
CA ALA A 133 -52.10 -9.29 27.53
C ALA A 133 -52.80 -10.17 28.59
N ALA A 134 -52.29 -11.38 28.85
CA ALA A 134 -52.79 -12.24 29.91
C ALA A 134 -52.38 -11.77 31.32
N GLN A 135 -51.29 -11.02 31.45
CA GLN A 135 -50.86 -10.41 32.72
C GLN A 135 -51.65 -9.13 33.05
N ASP A 136 -52.13 -8.41 32.03
CA ASP A 136 -52.90 -7.16 32.17
C ASP A 136 -54.42 -7.35 32.22
N ALA A 137 -54.93 -8.59 32.29
CA ALA A 137 -56.36 -8.85 32.42
C ALA A 137 -56.87 -8.38 33.80
N PRO A 138 -57.86 -7.47 33.89
CA PRO A 138 -58.37 -6.98 35.16
C PRO A 138 -59.10 -8.11 35.92
N PRO A 139 -59.00 -8.17 37.27
CA PRO A 139 -59.72 -9.17 38.05
C PRO A 139 -61.22 -8.96 37.89
N ALA A 140 -61.92 -10.01 37.46
CA ALA A 140 -63.37 -10.03 37.39
C ALA A 140 -63.98 -10.05 38.81
N GLY A 141 -64.72 -9.00 39.15
CA GLY A 141 -65.81 -9.07 40.12
C GLY A 141 -65.60 -8.33 41.44
N VAL A 142 -66.21 -7.14 41.55
CA VAL A 142 -66.87 -6.73 42.79
C VAL A 142 -68.31 -6.38 42.42
N LYS A 143 -69.22 -7.30 42.75
CA LYS A 143 -70.67 -7.13 42.66
C LYS A 143 -71.07 -6.20 43.81
N GLY A 144 -71.31 -4.93 43.52
CA GLY A 144 -71.84 -3.97 44.50
C GLY A 144 -73.34 -4.18 44.67
N ASP A 145 -73.73 -4.90 45.73
CA ASP A 145 -75.09 -4.92 46.22
C ASP A 145 -75.52 -3.49 46.62
N GLY A 146 -76.74 -3.13 46.24
CA GLY A 146 -77.31 -1.81 46.52
C GLY A 146 -77.74 -1.66 47.97
N ASP A 147 -77.93 -0.41 48.38
CA ASP A 147 -79.00 -0.07 49.32
C ASP A 147 -79.43 1.38 49.08
N ALA A 148 -80.73 1.56 48.91
CA ALA A 148 -81.40 2.85 48.84
C ALA A 148 -82.10 3.05 50.18
N GLY A 149 -81.73 4.12 50.89
CA GLY A 149 -82.35 4.55 52.14
C GLY A 149 -82.01 6.00 52.43
#